data_AF-A0A2E7UWS2-F1
#
_entry.id   AF-A0A2E7UWS2-F1
#
_cell.length_a   1.000
_cell.length_b   1.000
_cell.length_c   1.000
_cell.angle_alpha   90.00
_cell.angle_beta   90.00
_cell.angle_gamma   90.00
#
_symmetry.space_group_name_H-M   'P 1'
#
loop_
_entity.id
_entity.type
_entity.pdbx_description
1 polymer ?
#
loop_
_entity_poly.entity_id
_entity_poly.type
_entity_poly.pdbx_seq_one_letter_code
_entity_poly.pdbx_strand_id
1 'polypeptide(L)'
;MKFRFESDLAYQNAAIRSVLDLFEGQPLAADDFGHMTVSPPHPERFGFANDLHLSHETLLHNVRRVQDRNRVRPNDPALDSLQVTDRPADDPDPRGGIPHFTVEMETGTGKTYVYLRTIYELHRRYGWTKFIIVVPSVAVREGVKTNLTLLSEHFTDLYGRVPMQSWVHHSKDVARLRQ
;
A
#
# COMPACT_ATOMS: atom_id res chain seq x y z
N MET A 1 -8.68 1.45 29.55
CA MET A 1 -9.53 2.35 28.74
C MET A 1 -9.49 1.82 27.31
N LYS A 2 -10.64 1.47 26.70
CA LYS A 2 -10.68 1.04 25.29
C LYS A 2 -10.89 2.26 24.40
N PHE A 3 -9.99 2.49 23.44
CA PHE A 3 -10.17 3.51 22.43
C PHE A 3 -11.24 3.06 21.43
N ARG A 4 -12.13 3.98 21.03
CA ARG A 4 -13.06 3.76 19.91
C ARG A 4 -12.53 4.53 18.71
N PHE A 5 -12.39 3.83 17.58
CA PHE A 5 -11.96 4.43 16.33
C PHE A 5 -13.17 4.61 15.41
N GLU A 6 -13.23 5.73 14.71
CA GLU A 6 -14.28 6.02 13.74
C GLU A 6 -13.82 5.58 12.34
N SER A 7 -14.55 4.65 11.71
CA SER A 7 -14.23 4.15 10.37
C SER A 7 -14.78 5.03 9.24
N ASP A 8 -15.73 5.92 9.54
CA ASP A 8 -16.56 6.53 8.50
C ASP A 8 -16.19 7.98 8.19
N LEU A 9 -15.05 8.44 8.72
CA LEU A 9 -14.50 9.76 8.44
C LEU A 9 -14.25 9.96 6.95
N ALA A 10 -15.03 10.85 6.34
CA ALA A 10 -15.07 11.04 4.89
C ALA A 10 -13.69 11.35 4.28
N TYR A 11 -12.89 12.18 4.94
CA TYR A 11 -11.55 12.56 4.46
C TYR A 11 -10.54 11.40 4.53
N GLN A 12 -10.65 10.53 5.54
CA GLN A 12 -9.81 9.32 5.63
C GLN A 12 -10.20 8.32 4.55
N ASN A 13 -11.50 8.11 4.35
CA ASN A 13 -12.01 7.25 3.29
C ASN A 13 -11.65 7.78 1.89
N ALA A 14 -11.65 9.10 1.69
CA ALA A 14 -11.22 9.71 0.43
C ALA A 14 -9.72 9.50 0.17
N ALA A 15 -8.87 9.61 1.19
CA ALA A 15 -7.44 9.34 1.08
C ALA A 15 -7.16 7.87 0.74
N ILE A 16 -7.83 6.94 1.42
CA ILE A 16 -7.72 5.49 1.16
C ILE A 16 -8.15 5.18 -0.28
N ARG A 17 -9.33 5.67 -0.70
CA ARG A 17 -9.83 5.49 -2.08
C ARG A 17 -8.87 6.04 -3.12
N SER A 18 -8.22 7.17 -2.84
CA SER A 18 -7.23 7.75 -3.75
C SER A 18 -6.03 6.84 -3.98
N VAL A 19 -5.66 5.99 -3.03
CA VAL A 19 -4.62 4.97 -3.26
C VAL A 19 -5.18 3.77 -4.02
N LEU A 20 -6.36 3.26 -3.65
CA LEU A 20 -6.94 2.08 -4.30
C LEU A 20 -7.21 2.30 -5.79
N ASP A 21 -7.64 3.50 -6.15
CA ASP A 21 -8.04 3.87 -7.51
C ASP A 21 -6.85 4.11 -8.44
N LEU A 22 -5.62 4.19 -7.91
CA LEU A 22 -4.40 4.12 -8.72
C LEU A 22 -4.29 2.77 -9.43
N PHE A 23 -4.76 1.71 -8.77
CA PHE A 23 -4.63 0.33 -9.22
C PHE A 23 -5.92 -0.20 -9.87
N GLU A 24 -6.83 0.67 -10.30
CA GLU A 24 -8.03 0.23 -11.01
C GLU A 24 -7.64 -0.49 -12.33
N GLY A 25 -8.28 -1.65 -12.58
CA GLY A 25 -7.92 -2.57 -13.66
C GLY A 25 -6.97 -3.70 -13.24
N GLN A 26 -6.40 -3.64 -12.03
CA GLN A 26 -5.66 -4.75 -11.45
C GLN A 26 -6.62 -5.94 -11.16
N PRO A 27 -6.20 -7.20 -11.40
CA PRO A 27 -6.99 -8.38 -11.03
C PRO A 27 -7.41 -8.35 -9.56
N LEU A 28 -8.67 -8.71 -9.30
CA LEU A 28 -9.22 -8.75 -7.95
C LEU A 28 -8.69 -9.95 -7.15
N ALA A 29 -8.76 -9.85 -5.83
CA ALA A 29 -8.39 -10.89 -4.88
C ALA A 29 -9.25 -12.15 -4.97
N ALA A 30 -10.46 -12.01 -5.51
CA ALA A 30 -11.36 -13.11 -5.80
C ALA A 30 -11.94 -12.93 -7.20
N ASP A 31 -12.12 -14.04 -7.91
CA ASP A 31 -12.86 -14.02 -9.18
C ASP A 31 -14.36 -13.75 -8.95
N ASP A 32 -15.11 -13.63 -10.04
CA ASP A 32 -16.56 -13.37 -10.01
C ASP A 32 -17.36 -14.45 -9.26
N PHE A 33 -16.76 -15.60 -9.00
CA PHE A 33 -17.35 -16.73 -8.27
C PHE A 33 -16.91 -16.79 -6.80
N GLY A 34 -16.10 -15.83 -6.34
CA GLY A 34 -15.61 -15.75 -4.97
C GLY A 34 -14.43 -16.68 -4.68
N HIS A 35 -13.81 -17.28 -5.69
CA HIS A 35 -12.58 -18.03 -5.50
C HIS A 35 -11.42 -17.07 -5.32
N MET A 36 -10.73 -17.19 -4.18
CA MET A 36 -9.58 -16.36 -3.88
C MET A 36 -8.44 -16.66 -4.87
N THR A 37 -8.11 -15.68 -5.69
CA THR A 37 -7.03 -15.70 -6.68
C THR A 37 -5.73 -15.35 -5.97
N VAL A 38 -5.02 -16.37 -5.50
CA VAL A 38 -3.65 -16.18 -5.03
C VAL A 38 -2.74 -16.14 -6.26
N SER A 39 -1.88 -15.12 -6.37
CA SER A 39 -0.84 -15.11 -7.39
C SER A 39 -0.08 -16.45 -7.36
N PRO A 40 0.07 -17.14 -8.50
CA PRO A 40 0.83 -18.37 -8.53
C PRO A 40 2.27 -18.09 -8.05
N PRO A 41 2.90 -19.04 -7.33
CA PRO A 41 4.30 -18.89 -6.96
C PRO A 41 5.13 -18.72 -8.23
N HIS A 42 5.97 -17.70 -8.24
CA HIS A 42 6.86 -17.46 -9.38
C HIS A 42 7.88 -18.62 -9.45
N PRO A 43 7.98 -19.38 -10.56
CA PRO A 43 8.86 -20.55 -10.63
C PRO A 43 10.33 -20.21 -10.32
N GLU A 44 10.73 -19.00 -10.69
CA GLU A 44 12.07 -18.44 -10.55
C GLU A 44 12.31 -17.75 -9.18
N ARG A 45 11.26 -17.52 -8.38
CA ARG A 45 11.34 -16.79 -7.11
C ARG A 45 10.73 -17.62 -5.98
N PHE A 46 11.51 -17.92 -4.96
CA PHE A 46 10.99 -18.55 -3.75
C PHE A 46 9.97 -17.63 -3.05
N GLY A 47 8.68 -17.89 -3.25
CA GLY A 47 7.58 -17.28 -2.50
C GLY A 47 6.51 -16.56 -3.35
N PHE A 48 5.53 -16.01 -2.64
CA PHE A 48 4.44 -15.19 -3.20
C PHE A 48 4.84 -13.71 -3.19
N ALA A 49 4.65 -13.03 -4.33
CA ALA A 49 4.87 -11.60 -4.50
C ALA A 49 3.54 -10.89 -4.77
N ASN A 50 3.45 -9.60 -4.42
CA ASN A 50 2.37 -8.77 -4.92
C ASN A 50 2.70 -8.44 -6.38
N ASP A 51 1.94 -9.01 -7.31
CA ASP A 51 2.13 -8.74 -8.73
C ASP A 51 1.33 -7.50 -9.14
N LEU A 52 1.96 -6.63 -9.93
CA LEU A 52 1.31 -5.50 -10.58
C LEU A 52 1.15 -5.84 -12.06
N HIS A 53 -0.09 -6.04 -12.50
CA HIS A 53 -0.43 -6.43 -13.88
C HIS A 53 -0.79 -5.24 -14.77
N LEU A 54 -0.92 -4.05 -14.18
CA LEU A 54 -1.21 -2.83 -14.92
C LEU A 54 -0.04 -2.40 -15.79
N SER A 55 -0.35 -1.98 -17.02
CA SER A 55 0.63 -1.29 -17.87
C SER A 55 0.95 0.08 -17.27
N HIS A 56 2.13 0.61 -17.63
CA HIS A 56 2.53 1.96 -17.24
C HIS A 56 1.51 3.01 -17.71
N GLU A 57 0.94 2.84 -18.91
CA GLU A 57 -0.08 3.72 -19.47
C GLU A 57 -1.37 3.72 -18.64
N THR A 58 -1.87 2.54 -18.26
CA THR A 58 -3.06 2.42 -17.42
C THR A 58 -2.83 3.03 -16.04
N LEU A 59 -1.66 2.79 -15.45
CA LEU A 59 -1.31 3.35 -14.15
C LEU A 59 -1.23 4.88 -14.20
N LEU A 60 -0.60 5.44 -15.24
CA LEU A 60 -0.52 6.89 -15.45
C LEU A 60 -1.91 7.51 -15.67
N HIS A 61 -2.76 6.87 -16.47
CA HIS A 61 -4.15 7.29 -16.66
C HIS A 61 -4.90 7.35 -15.32
N ASN A 62 -4.75 6.32 -14.48
CA ASN A 62 -5.38 6.27 -13.17
C ASN A 62 -4.89 7.38 -12.25
N VAL A 63 -3.57 7.64 -12.23
CA VAL A 63 -2.95 8.75 -11.46
C VAL A 63 -3.57 10.09 -11.86
N ARG A 64 -3.62 10.40 -13.15
CA ARG A 64 -4.19 11.66 -13.67
C ARG A 64 -5.65 11.82 -13.24
N ARG A 65 -6.45 10.77 -13.38
CA ARG A 65 -7.85 10.77 -12.94
C ARG A 65 -7.99 11.02 -11.42
N VAL A 66 -7.12 10.41 -10.61
CA VAL A 66 -7.10 10.64 -9.14
C VAL A 66 -6.66 12.06 -8.80
N GLN A 67 -5.66 12.60 -9.50
CA GLN A 67 -5.21 13.98 -9.36
C GLN A 67 -6.34 14.97 -9.69
N ASP A 68 -6.99 14.81 -10.83
CA ASP A 68 -8.11 15.67 -11.28
C ASP A 68 -9.25 15.67 -10.27
N ARG A 69 -9.65 14.49 -9.79
CA ARG A 69 -10.69 14.35 -8.74
C ARG A 69 -10.31 15.09 -7.47
N ASN A 70 -9.05 15.01 -7.07
CA ASN A 70 -8.54 15.65 -5.85
C ASN A 70 -8.09 17.10 -6.09
N ARG A 71 -8.27 17.64 -7.30
CA ARG A 71 -7.82 18.98 -7.71
C ARG A 71 -6.33 19.22 -7.47
N VAL A 72 -5.54 18.16 -7.57
CA VAL A 72 -4.07 18.23 -7.53
C VAL A 72 -3.62 18.55 -8.95
N ARG A 73 -2.93 19.69 -9.12
CA ARG A 73 -2.30 20.03 -10.40
C ARG A 73 -1.27 18.93 -10.71
N PRO A 74 -1.26 18.35 -11.92
CA PRO A 74 -0.12 17.56 -12.35
C PRO A 74 1.14 18.41 -12.18
N ASN A 75 2.13 17.89 -11.46
CA ASN A 75 3.45 18.50 -11.47
C ASN A 75 4.01 18.40 -12.89
N ASP A 76 4.85 19.36 -13.27
CA ASP A 76 5.67 19.48 -14.50
C ASP A 76 5.42 18.43 -15.60
N PRO A 77 5.08 18.79 -16.85
CA PRO A 77 4.97 17.86 -17.99
C PRO A 77 6.16 16.89 -18.15
N ALA A 78 7.35 17.20 -17.62
CA ALA A 78 8.49 16.27 -17.58
C ALA A 78 8.30 15.04 -16.66
N LEU A 79 7.31 15.08 -15.74
CA LEU A 79 6.90 13.99 -14.84
C LEU A 79 5.76 13.13 -15.45
N ASP A 80 5.45 13.30 -16.74
CA ASP A 80 4.48 12.49 -17.47
C ASP A 80 4.85 11.01 -17.55
N SER A 81 6.07 10.66 -17.19
CA SER A 81 6.47 9.29 -16.99
C SER A 81 6.53 9.03 -15.50
N LEU A 82 5.96 7.92 -15.02
CA LEU A 82 6.12 7.45 -13.63
C LEU A 82 7.58 7.03 -13.35
N GLN A 83 8.53 7.54 -14.12
CA GLN A 83 9.95 7.26 -14.04
C GLN A 83 10.52 7.95 -12.81
N VAL A 84 11.22 7.15 -12.03
CA VAL A 84 12.04 7.61 -10.93
C VAL A 84 13.27 8.27 -11.54
N THR A 85 13.38 9.60 -11.43
CA THR A 85 14.56 10.34 -11.91
C THR A 85 15.80 10.10 -11.05
N ASP A 86 15.62 9.64 -9.81
CA ASP A 86 16.68 9.32 -8.85
C ASP A 86 16.98 7.81 -8.82
N ARG A 87 17.27 7.23 -9.99
CA ARG A 87 17.66 5.82 -10.11
C ARG A 87 19.18 5.67 -9.95
N PRO A 88 19.68 4.74 -9.11
CA PRO A 88 21.07 4.33 -9.18
C PRO A 88 21.38 3.80 -10.59
N ALA A 89 22.47 4.24 -11.21
CA ALA A 89 22.84 3.82 -12.57
C ALA A 89 22.86 2.29 -12.78
N ASP A 90 23.07 1.54 -11.69
CA ASP A 90 23.18 0.08 -11.67
C ASP A 90 21.92 -0.66 -11.19
N ASP A 91 20.76 0.00 -11.11
CA ASP A 91 19.52 -0.69 -10.71
C ASP A 91 19.21 -1.81 -11.73
N PRO A 92 19.09 -3.07 -11.29
CA PRO A 92 18.92 -4.22 -12.18
C PRO A 92 17.48 -4.38 -12.70
N ASP A 93 16.51 -3.55 -12.28
CA ASP A 93 15.11 -3.71 -12.68
C ASP A 93 14.83 -3.15 -14.10
N PRO A 94 14.59 -3.99 -15.11
CA PRO A 94 14.38 -3.54 -16.49
C PRO A 94 13.05 -2.79 -16.70
N ARG A 95 12.18 -2.70 -15.68
CA ARG A 95 10.82 -2.13 -15.77
C ARG A 95 10.74 -0.59 -15.74
N GLY A 96 11.88 0.11 -15.68
CA GLY A 96 11.89 1.58 -15.82
C GLY A 96 11.54 2.37 -14.55
N GLY A 97 12.00 1.90 -13.38
CA GLY A 97 11.81 2.57 -12.09
C GLY A 97 10.58 2.06 -11.33
N ILE A 98 10.59 2.23 -10.01
CA ILE A 98 9.48 1.84 -9.14
C ILE A 98 8.50 3.02 -9.06
N PRO A 99 7.21 2.87 -9.39
CA PRO A 99 6.27 3.99 -9.32
C PRO A 99 6.18 4.51 -7.87
N HIS A 100 6.35 5.81 -7.70
CA HIS A 100 6.24 6.50 -6.41
C HIS A 100 5.00 7.39 -6.39
N PHE A 101 4.18 7.21 -5.35
CA PHE A 101 2.96 7.99 -5.15
C PHE A 101 3.01 8.69 -3.79
N THR A 102 2.53 9.93 -3.76
CA THR A 102 2.51 10.75 -2.54
C THR A 102 1.07 11.03 -2.12
N VAL A 103 0.78 10.80 -0.84
CA VAL A 103 -0.48 11.20 -0.19
C VAL A 103 -0.17 12.22 0.88
N GLU A 104 -0.52 13.48 0.59
CA GLU A 104 -0.38 14.58 1.53
C GLU A 104 -1.58 14.64 2.47
N MET A 105 -1.32 14.79 3.76
CA MET A 105 -2.37 14.95 4.77
C MET A 105 -1.82 15.80 5.91
N GLU A 106 -2.65 16.71 6.41
CA GLU A 106 -2.35 17.58 7.53
C GLU A 106 -2.07 16.79 8.81
N THR A 107 -1.25 17.35 9.69
CA THR A 107 -0.97 16.75 11.00
C THR A 107 -2.25 16.57 11.82
N GLY A 108 -2.31 15.52 12.64
CA GLY A 108 -3.51 15.21 13.44
C GLY A 108 -4.69 14.59 12.69
N THR A 109 -4.65 14.44 11.36
CA THR A 109 -5.76 13.85 10.56
C THR A 109 -5.75 12.31 10.48
N GLY A 110 -4.88 11.64 11.24
CA GLY A 110 -4.85 10.19 11.29
C GLY A 110 -4.15 9.51 10.09
N LYS A 111 -3.05 10.09 9.58
CA LYS A 111 -2.21 9.49 8.53
C LYS A 111 -1.84 8.02 8.82
N THR A 112 -1.54 7.71 10.09
CA THR A 112 -1.27 6.33 10.54
C THR A 112 -2.43 5.38 10.33
N TYR A 113 -3.63 5.82 10.72
CA TYR A 113 -4.85 5.03 10.49
C TYR A 113 -5.08 4.82 8.99
N VAL A 114 -4.91 5.87 8.18
CA VAL A 114 -5.11 5.80 6.73
C VAL A 114 -4.17 4.81 6.07
N TYR A 115 -2.84 4.88 6.25
CA TYR A 115 -1.96 3.93 5.53
C TYR A 115 -2.13 2.49 6.02
N LEU A 116 -2.41 2.27 7.32
CA LEU A 116 -2.67 0.93 7.84
C LEU A 116 -3.96 0.36 7.27
N ARG A 117 -5.02 1.17 7.22
CA ARG A 117 -6.28 0.74 6.63
C ARG A 117 -6.16 0.53 5.11
N THR A 118 -5.37 1.35 4.42
CA THR A 118 -5.06 1.14 2.99
C THR A 118 -4.42 -0.23 2.75
N ILE A 119 -3.56 -0.72 3.63
CA ILE A 119 -3.00 -2.08 3.54
C ILE A 119 -4.11 -3.15 3.57
N TYR A 120 -5.07 -3.04 4.49
CA TYR A 120 -6.21 -3.95 4.55
C TYR A 120 -7.10 -3.86 3.31
N GLU A 121 -7.34 -2.66 2.79
CA GLU A 121 -8.15 -2.47 1.59
C GLU A 121 -7.45 -2.99 0.32
N LEU A 122 -6.12 -2.83 0.21
CA LEU A 122 -5.34 -3.40 -0.88
C LEU A 122 -5.36 -4.93 -0.84
N HIS A 123 -5.24 -5.52 0.34
CA HIS A 123 -5.43 -6.96 0.54
C HIS A 123 -6.83 -7.40 0.12
N ARG A 124 -7.88 -6.73 0.63
CA ARG A 124 -9.28 -7.06 0.33
C ARG A 124 -9.60 -6.95 -1.16
N ARG A 125 -9.11 -5.91 -1.83
CA ARG A 125 -9.45 -5.61 -3.23
C ARG A 125 -8.58 -6.40 -4.21
N TYR A 126 -7.28 -6.50 -3.97
CA TYR A 126 -6.30 -7.03 -4.94
C TYR A 126 -5.47 -8.22 -4.43
N GLY A 127 -5.72 -8.71 -3.21
CA GLY A 127 -5.08 -9.92 -2.68
C GLY A 127 -3.63 -9.73 -2.25
N TRP A 128 -3.15 -8.48 -2.22
CA TRP A 128 -1.78 -8.17 -1.81
C TRP A 128 -1.55 -8.44 -0.33
N THR A 129 -0.47 -9.14 0.01
CA THR A 129 -0.23 -9.69 1.36
C THR A 129 1.05 -9.18 2.01
N LYS A 130 2.02 -8.68 1.23
CA LYS A 130 3.33 -8.27 1.75
C LYS A 130 3.53 -6.76 1.63
N PHE A 131 3.80 -6.09 2.76
CA PHE A 131 3.98 -4.64 2.81
C PHE A 131 5.18 -4.29 3.69
N ILE A 132 5.90 -3.25 3.32
CA ILE A 132 7.04 -2.72 4.07
C ILE A 132 6.72 -1.28 4.46
N ILE A 133 6.76 -0.98 5.76
CA ILE A 133 6.59 0.38 6.28
C ILE A 133 7.98 0.91 6.66
N VAL A 134 8.48 1.87 5.89
CA VAL A 134 9.75 2.56 6.17
C VAL A 134 9.46 3.82 6.98
N VAL A 135 10.22 4.04 8.06
CA VAL A 135 10.02 5.16 8.98
C VAL A 135 11.35 5.88 9.25
N PRO A 136 11.35 7.22 9.45
CA PRO A 136 12.57 8.01 9.52
C PRO A 136 13.28 7.91 10.88
N SER A 137 12.62 7.42 11.92
CA SER A 137 13.20 7.34 13.26
C SER A 137 12.64 6.19 14.09
N VAL A 138 13.40 5.82 15.12
CA VAL A 138 12.99 4.80 16.11
C VAL A 138 11.72 5.22 16.85
N ALA A 139 11.56 6.50 17.19
CA ALA A 139 10.37 7.00 17.86
C ALA A 139 9.11 6.80 16.99
N VAL A 140 9.18 7.13 15.70
CA VAL A 140 8.08 6.88 14.76
C VAL A 140 7.80 5.39 14.66
N ARG A 141 8.83 4.53 14.57
CA ARG A 141 8.70 3.07 14.54
C ARG A 141 7.91 2.52 15.74
N GLU A 142 8.27 2.92 16.95
CA GLU A 142 7.57 2.45 18.16
C GLU A 142 6.13 2.97 18.20
N GLY A 143 5.89 4.18 17.69
CA GLY A 143 4.54 4.70 17.48
C GLY A 143 3.71 3.84 16.52
N VAL A 144 4.27 3.43 15.38
CA VAL A 144 3.61 2.53 14.42
C VAL A 144 3.31 1.17 15.05
N LYS A 145 4.30 0.57 15.72
CA LYS A 145 4.13 -0.71 16.43
C LYS A 145 3.01 -0.66 17.46
N THR A 146 2.93 0.43 18.22
CA THR A 146 1.85 0.63 19.20
C THR A 146 0.49 0.76 18.50
N ASN A 147 0.41 1.52 17.40
CA ASN A 147 -0.82 1.65 16.62
C ASN A 147 -1.30 0.33 16.01
N LEU A 148 -0.40 -0.52 15.52
CA LEU A 148 -0.73 -1.86 15.02
C LEU A 148 -1.43 -2.70 16.10
N THR A 149 -0.93 -2.66 17.33
CA THR A 149 -1.57 -3.35 18.47
C THR A 149 -2.92 -2.73 18.82
N LEU A 150 -3.00 -1.40 18.93
CA LEU A 150 -4.22 -0.70 19.33
C LEU A 150 -5.36 -0.84 18.32
N LEU A 151 -5.04 -0.85 17.02
CA LEU A 151 -6.02 -0.96 15.93
C LEU A 151 -6.38 -2.41 15.59
N SER A 152 -5.74 -3.40 16.21
CA SER A 152 -5.96 -4.82 15.88
C SER A 152 -7.40 -5.26 16.07
N GLU A 153 -8.03 -4.92 17.21
CA GLU A 153 -9.44 -5.22 17.49
C GLU A 153 -10.36 -4.48 16.49
N HIS A 154 -10.07 -3.20 16.23
CA HIS A 154 -10.83 -2.38 15.28
C HIS A 154 -10.82 -2.94 13.86
N PHE A 155 -9.64 -3.30 13.34
CA PHE A 155 -9.53 -3.89 12.01
C PHE A 155 -10.06 -5.32 11.94
N THR A 156 -9.99 -6.06 13.05
CA THR A 156 -10.62 -7.39 13.16
C THR A 156 -12.12 -7.31 12.93
N ASP A 157 -12.78 -6.34 13.55
CA ASP A 157 -14.22 -6.11 13.39
C ASP A 157 -14.55 -5.60 11.98
N LEU A 158 -13.73 -4.70 11.43
CA LEU A 158 -13.96 -4.07 10.13
C LEU A 158 -13.71 -5.01 8.94
N TYR A 159 -12.75 -5.94 9.05
CA TYR A 159 -12.32 -6.80 7.93
C TYR A 159 -12.53 -8.31 8.18
N GLY A 160 -13.17 -8.70 9.27
CA GLY A 160 -13.55 -10.10 9.50
C GLY A 160 -12.38 -11.02 9.87
N ARG A 161 -11.59 -10.64 10.88
CA ARG A 161 -10.47 -11.45 11.43
C ARG A 161 -9.38 -11.84 10.41
N VAL A 162 -9.15 -11.02 9.38
CA VAL A 162 -8.00 -11.20 8.49
C VAL A 162 -6.71 -11.18 9.32
N PRO A 163 -5.87 -12.24 9.25
CA PRO A 163 -4.62 -12.27 10.00
C PRO A 163 -3.65 -11.20 9.48
N MET A 164 -3.14 -10.35 10.37
CA MET A 164 -2.06 -9.41 10.06
C MET A 164 -0.86 -9.71 10.95
N GLN A 165 0.22 -10.18 10.35
CA GLN A 165 1.49 -10.38 11.02
C GLN A 165 2.42 -9.19 10.74
N SER A 166 3.00 -8.63 11.79
CA SER A 166 3.94 -7.51 11.69
C SER A 166 5.16 -7.75 12.56
N TRP A 167 6.35 -7.40 12.06
CA TRP A 167 7.59 -7.46 12.81
C TRP A 167 8.50 -6.30 12.42
N VAL A 168 9.42 -5.96 13.31
CA VAL A 168 10.47 -4.97 13.04
C VAL A 168 11.65 -5.69 12.41
N HIS A 169 12.09 -5.21 11.24
CA HIS A 169 13.32 -5.68 10.64
C HIS A 169 14.54 -5.15 11.39
N HIS A 170 15.51 -6.04 11.64
CA HIS A 170 16.83 -5.70 12.16
C HIS A 170 17.87 -6.17 11.14
N SER A 171 18.80 -5.30 10.75
CA SER A 171 19.85 -5.63 9.77
C SER A 171 20.73 -6.81 10.17
N LYS A 172 20.79 -7.12 11.46
CA LYS A 172 21.52 -8.28 12.02
C LYS A 172 20.78 -9.61 11.91
N ASP A 173 19.49 -9.60 11.53
CA ASP A 173 18.62 -10.78 11.54
C ASP A 173 18.00 -11.03 10.16
N VAL A 174 18.87 -11.29 9.18
CA VAL A 174 18.50 -11.49 7.76
C VAL A 174 17.73 -12.80 7.54
N ALA A 175 17.87 -13.77 8.43
CA ALA A 175 17.22 -15.09 8.32
C ALA A 175 15.69 -14.99 8.29
N ARG A 176 15.11 -14.01 9.00
CA ARG A 176 13.65 -13.79 9.05
C ARG A 176 13.03 -13.24 7.76
N LEU A 177 13.82 -12.74 6.81
CA LEU A 177 13.31 -12.30 5.51
C LEU A 177 13.01 -13.46 4.55
N ARG A 178 13.42 -14.70 4.92
CA ARG A 178 13.25 -15.91 4.10
C ARG A 178 12.02 -16.75 4.50
N GLN A 179 11.26 -16.34 5.52
CA GLN A 179 10.02 -16.98 5.98
C GLN A 179 8.81 -16.30 5.33
#